data_AF-A0A6L7LC92-F1
#
_entry.id   AF-A0A6L7LC92-F1
#
_cell.length_a   1.000
_cell.length_b   1.000
_cell.length_c   1.000
_cell.angle_alpha   90.00
_cell.angle_beta   90.00
_cell.angle_gamma   90.00
#
_symmetry.space_group_name_H-M   'P 1'
#
loop_
_entity.id
_entity.type
_entity.pdbx_description
1 polymer ?
#
loop_
_entity_poly.entity_id
_entity_poly.type
_entity_poly.pdbx_seq_one_letter_code
_entity_poly.pdbx_strand_id
1 'polypeptide(L)'
;MFNPNVEEYLEITPNFGISKLRVPDRFFGMSLKELGFSGPRNKYGLTVMAIRRGRNVTLNPHMDDVVNAGDWMILAGQDEVLDMVGDTIQGIVPLDESA
;
A
#
# COMPACT_ATOMS: atom_id res chain seq x y z
N MET A 1 16.97 -6.48 -5.52
CA MET A 1 15.77 -6.97 -6.23
C MET A 1 14.95 -5.73 -6.59
N PHE A 2 14.52 -5.59 -7.83
CA PHE A 2 13.74 -4.43 -8.30
C PHE A 2 12.29 -4.87 -8.52
N ASN A 3 11.35 -4.22 -7.84
CA ASN A 3 9.91 -4.43 -7.98
C ASN A 3 9.31 -3.22 -8.74
N PRO A 4 8.85 -3.36 -9.99
CA PRO A 4 8.40 -2.25 -10.84
C PRO A 4 7.09 -1.58 -10.40
N ASN A 5 6.39 -2.12 -9.39
CA ASN A 5 5.12 -1.56 -8.88
C ASN A 5 5.30 -0.73 -7.60
N VAL A 6 6.53 -0.60 -7.09
CA VAL A 6 6.88 0.27 -5.98
C VAL A 6 7.71 1.42 -6.54
N GLU A 7 7.08 2.58 -6.77
CA GLU A 7 7.79 3.75 -7.29
C GLU A 7 8.89 4.22 -6.34
N GLU A 8 8.67 4.11 -5.02
CA GLU A 8 9.59 4.58 -3.98
C GLU A 8 9.47 3.68 -2.73
N TYR A 9 10.51 2.88 -2.46
CA TYR A 9 10.69 2.17 -1.19
C TYR A 9 11.75 2.88 -0.36
N LEU A 10 11.45 3.20 0.90
CA LEU A 10 12.40 3.76 1.85
C LEU A 10 12.61 2.76 2.99
N GLU A 11 13.81 2.19 3.08
CA GLU A 11 14.23 1.38 4.22
C GLU A 11 14.41 2.28 5.45
N ILE A 12 13.77 1.92 6.57
CA ILE A 12 13.92 2.62 7.85
C ILE A 12 14.94 1.89 8.74
N THR A 13 14.81 0.56 8.82
CA THR A 13 15.71 -0.35 9.55
C THR A 13 15.76 -1.68 8.80
N PRO A 14 16.72 -2.58 9.11
CA PRO A 14 16.69 -3.92 8.53
C PRO A 14 15.32 -4.57 8.74
N ASN A 15 14.71 -5.03 7.64
CA ASN A 15 13.39 -5.68 7.58
C ASN A 15 12.18 -4.76 7.84
N PHE A 16 12.34 -3.44 7.76
CA PHE A 16 11.23 -2.50 7.89
C PHE A 16 11.39 -1.31 6.94
N GLY A 17 10.31 -0.95 6.25
CA GLY A 17 10.32 0.22 5.40
C GLY A 17 8.97 0.80 5.08
N ILE A 18 8.98 1.75 4.16
CA ILE A 18 7.83 2.49 3.67
C ILE A 18 7.68 2.19 2.19
N SER A 19 6.46 1.85 1.77
CA SER A 19 6.11 1.65 0.37
C SER A 19 4.95 2.55 -0.03
N LYS A 20 5.05 3.13 -1.22
CA LYS A 20 3.97 3.86 -1.87
C LYS A 20 3.26 2.94 -2.85
N LEU A 21 1.95 2.78 -2.68
CA LEU A 21 1.12 1.85 -3.41
C LEU A 21 -0.05 2.56 -4.10
N ARG A 22 -0.22 2.36 -5.41
CA ARG A 22 -1.47 2.71 -6.09
C ARG A 22 -2.56 1.72 -5.69
N VAL A 23 -3.72 2.24 -5.25
CA VAL A 23 -4.83 1.37 -4.81
C VAL A 23 -5.28 0.51 -6.00
N PRO A 24 -5.32 -0.84 -5.86
CA PRO A 24 -5.78 -1.73 -6.91
C PRO A 24 -7.30 -1.77 -7.00
N ASP A 25 -7.82 -2.11 -8.18
CA ASP A 25 -9.26 -2.06 -8.49
C ASP A 25 -10.14 -2.86 -7.53
N ARG A 26 -9.66 -4.03 -7.09
CA ARG A 26 -10.38 -4.88 -6.13
C ARG A 26 -10.60 -4.23 -4.75
N PHE A 27 -9.88 -3.16 -4.42
CA PHE A 27 -9.99 -2.46 -3.14
C PHE A 27 -10.91 -1.24 -3.24
N PHE A 28 -11.38 -0.86 -4.44
CA PHE A 28 -12.21 0.32 -4.61
C PHE A 28 -13.52 0.19 -3.85
N GLY A 29 -13.88 1.25 -3.12
CA GLY A 29 -15.10 1.29 -2.32
C GLY A 29 -14.97 0.57 -0.97
N MET A 30 -13.82 -0.04 -0.65
CA MET A 30 -13.56 -0.67 0.64
C MET A 30 -12.92 0.32 1.61
N SER A 31 -13.33 0.24 2.86
CA SER A 31 -12.66 0.91 3.98
C SER A 31 -11.33 0.25 4.34
N LEU A 32 -10.43 0.99 4.97
CA LEU A 32 -9.17 0.43 5.47
C LEU A 32 -9.41 -0.77 6.42
N LYS A 33 -10.48 -0.72 7.22
CA LYS A 33 -10.91 -1.80 8.10
C LYS A 33 -11.30 -3.07 7.32
N GLU A 34 -12.06 -2.93 6.24
CA GLU A 34 -12.46 -4.06 5.39
C GLU A 34 -11.28 -4.69 4.65
N LEU A 35 -10.28 -3.88 4.33
CA LEU A 35 -9.00 -4.34 3.76
C LEU A 35 -8.10 -5.05 4.78
N GLY A 36 -8.52 -5.14 6.05
CA GLY A 36 -7.78 -5.81 7.11
C GLY A 36 -6.67 -4.96 7.74
N PHE A 37 -6.57 -3.67 7.38
CA PHE A 37 -5.71 -2.74 8.10
C PHE A 37 -6.28 -2.55 9.50
N SER A 38 -5.45 -2.84 10.49
CA SER A 38 -5.84 -2.93 11.90
C SER A 38 -4.93 -2.11 12.81
N GLY A 39 -4.10 -1.24 12.22
CA GLY A 39 -3.17 -0.34 12.91
C GLY A 39 -1.80 -0.95 13.21
N PRO A 40 -0.86 -0.15 13.78
CA PRO A 40 0.56 -0.51 13.94
C PRO A 40 0.84 -1.64 14.93
N ARG A 41 -0.16 -2.12 15.66
CA ARG A 41 -0.07 -3.27 16.58
C ARG A 41 -0.65 -4.56 15.99
N ASN A 42 -1.02 -4.56 14.72
CA ASN A 42 -1.41 -5.80 14.06
C ASN A 42 -0.22 -6.77 14.03
N LYS A 43 -0.51 -8.07 13.96
CA LYS A 43 0.52 -9.13 13.94
C LYS A 43 1.51 -9.03 12.78
N TYR A 44 1.24 -8.14 11.82
CA TYR A 44 1.99 -7.97 10.57
C TYR A 44 2.84 -6.69 10.56
N GLY A 45 2.75 -5.83 11.59
CA GLY A 45 3.45 -4.55 11.63
C GLY A 45 3.08 -3.58 10.51
N LEU A 46 1.97 -3.78 9.79
CA LEU A 46 1.59 -2.99 8.61
C LEU A 46 0.61 -1.88 8.98
N THR A 47 0.93 -0.64 8.63
CA THR A 47 0.08 0.52 8.87
C THR A 47 -0.06 1.39 7.62
N VAL A 48 -1.25 1.95 7.43
CA VAL A 48 -1.49 2.99 6.43
C VAL A 48 -1.17 4.33 7.08
N MET A 49 -0.16 5.04 6.57
CA MET A 49 0.27 6.33 7.10
C MET A 49 -0.44 7.50 6.41
N ALA A 50 -0.74 7.36 5.12
CA ALA A 50 -1.42 8.41 4.36
C ALA A 50 -2.21 7.84 3.18
N ILE A 51 -3.26 8.58 2.79
CA ILE A 51 -3.96 8.41 1.51
C ILE A 51 -3.82 9.71 0.72
N ARG A 52 -3.34 9.62 -0.51
CA ARG A 52 -3.33 10.73 -1.46
C ARG A 52 -4.42 10.51 -2.52
N ARG A 53 -5.32 11.48 -2.66
CA ARG A 53 -6.36 11.54 -3.69
C ARG A 53 -6.14 12.76 -4.58
N GLY A 54 -5.57 12.54 -5.76
CA GLY A 54 -5.18 13.62 -6.67
C GLY A 54 -4.12 14.54 -6.03
N ARG A 55 -4.55 15.74 -5.58
CA ARG A 55 -3.69 16.70 -4.85
C ARG A 55 -3.94 16.73 -3.34
N ASN A 56 -4.99 16.08 -2.86
CA ASN A 56 -5.33 16.06 -1.45
C ASN A 56 -4.58 14.92 -0.75
N VAL A 57 -4.08 15.19 0.45
CA VAL A 57 -3.39 14.21 1.28
C VAL A 57 -4.09 14.14 2.64
N THR A 58 -4.51 12.94 3.01
CA THR A 58 -4.99 12.60 4.35
C THR A 58 -3.87 11.89 5.09
N LEU A 59 -3.34 12.50 6.15
CA LEU A 59 -2.37 11.89 7.04
C LEU A 59 -3.09 11.17 8.18
N ASN A 60 -2.57 10.01 8.58
CA ASN A 60 -3.17 9.15 9.59
C ASN A 60 -4.68 8.92 9.34
N PRO A 61 -5.04 8.30 8.21
CA PRO A 61 -6.43 8.08 7.82
C PRO A 61 -7.19 7.26 8.87
N HIS A 62 -8.50 7.51 8.96
CA HIS A 62 -9.37 6.73 9.82
C HIS A 62 -9.60 5.32 9.25
N MET A 63 -9.87 4.33 10.11
CA MET A 63 -10.11 2.95 9.65
C MET A 63 -11.36 2.82 8.79
N ASP A 64 -12.28 3.77 8.91
CA ASP A 64 -13.50 3.86 8.10
C ASP A 64 -13.28 4.67 6.79
N ASP A 65 -12.08 5.21 6.55
CA ASP A 65 -11.78 5.88 5.29
C ASP A 65 -11.81 4.87 4.14
N VAL A 66 -12.57 5.24 3.11
CA VAL A 66 -12.76 4.42 1.90
C VAL A 66 -11.76 4.83 0.83
N VAL A 67 -11.07 3.83 0.27
CA VAL A 67 -10.14 4.01 -0.84
C VAL A 67 -10.85 3.89 -2.19
N ASN A 68 -10.40 4.68 -3.16
CA ASN A 68 -11.05 4.81 -4.46
C ASN A 68 -10.04 4.73 -5.61
N ALA A 69 -10.56 4.64 -6.84
CA ALA A 69 -9.76 4.66 -8.05
C ALA A 69 -8.85 5.90 -8.11
N GLY A 70 -7.57 5.67 -8.39
CA GLY A 70 -6.55 6.71 -8.49
C GLY A 70 -5.98 7.18 -7.14
N ASP A 71 -6.44 6.62 -6.02
CA ASP A 71 -5.81 6.86 -4.73
C ASP A 71 -4.42 6.20 -4.66
N TRP A 72 -3.54 6.84 -3.92
CA TRP A 72 -2.26 6.27 -3.49
C TRP A 72 -2.28 6.09 -1.98
N MET A 73 -1.92 4.89 -1.51
CA MET A 73 -1.68 4.58 -0.11
C MET A 73 -0.19 4.60 0.18
N ILE A 74 0.18 5.18 1.31
CA ILE A 74 1.54 5.16 1.82
C ILE A 74 1.52 4.22 3.02
N LEU A 75 2.26 3.13 2.92
CA LEU A 75 2.28 2.01 3.87
C LEU A 75 3.63 1.98 4.58
N ALA A 76 3.64 1.63 5.86
CA ALA A 76 4.85 1.27 6.59
C ALA A 76 4.68 -0.11 7.22
N GLY A 77 5.71 -0.94 7.15
CA GLY A 77 5.65 -2.28 7.73
C GLY A 77 6.90 -3.11 7.48
N GLN A 78 6.83 -4.38 7.89
CA GLN A 78 7.89 -5.35 7.61
C GLN A 78 7.94 -5.69 6.13
N ASP A 79 9.15 -5.91 5.62
CA ASP A 79 9.42 -6.17 4.19
C ASP A 79 8.58 -7.33 3.66
N GLU A 80 8.53 -8.45 4.39
CA GLU A 80 7.74 -9.64 4.02
C GLU A 80 6.25 -9.31 3.78
N VAL A 81 5.71 -8.37 4.55
CA VAL A 81 4.30 -7.98 4.47
C VAL A 81 4.06 -6.98 3.33
N LEU A 82 5.01 -6.07 3.10
CA LEU A 82 4.97 -5.17 1.96
C LEU A 82 5.12 -5.94 0.64
N ASP A 83 5.97 -6.96 0.62
CA ASP A 83 6.15 -7.87 -0.51
C ASP A 83 4.88 -8.69 -0.78
N MET A 84 4.21 -9.25 0.22
CA MET A 84 2.92 -9.92 0.03
C MET A 84 1.86 -9.01 -0.59
N VAL A 85 1.79 -7.74 -0.14
CA VAL A 85 0.88 -6.76 -0.75
C VAL A 85 1.28 -6.54 -2.21
N GLY A 86 2.58 -6.35 -2.48
CA GLY A 86 3.18 -6.22 -3.81
C GLY A 86 2.92 -7.41 -4.74
N ASP A 87 3.05 -8.65 -4.26
CA ASP A 87 2.87 -9.88 -5.03
C ASP A 87 1.39 -10.12 -5.36
N THR A 88 0.50 -9.80 -4.42
CA THR A 88 -0.95 -9.82 -4.68
C THR A 88 -1.35 -8.77 -5.72
N ILE A 89 -0.47 -7.80 -6.03
CA ILE A 89 -0.62 -6.81 -7.09
C ILE A 89 0.08 -7.28 -8.39
N GLN A 90 1.28 -7.86 -8.30
CA GLN A 90 2.04 -8.33 -9.46
C GLN A 90 1.46 -9.56 -10.14
N GLY A 91 0.78 -10.46 -9.41
CA GLY A 91 0.16 -11.67 -10.00
C GLY A 91 -0.95 -11.41 -11.03
N ILE A 92 -1.29 -10.15 -11.33
CA ILE A 92 -2.36 -9.75 -12.25
C ILE A 92 -1.87 -8.73 -13.32
N VAL A 93 -0.68 -8.12 -13.17
CA VAL A 93 -0.15 -7.20 -14.18
C VAL A 93 0.59 -8.02 -15.26
N PRO A 94 0.18 -7.99 -16.54
CA PRO A 94 0.96 -8.58 -17.61
C PRO A 94 2.35 -7.95 -17.62
N LEU A 95 3.38 -8.77 -17.79
CA LEU A 95 4.77 -8.33 -17.96
C LEU A 95 4.96 -7.67 -19.34
N ASP A 96 4.28 -6.56 -19.63
CA ASP A 96 4.51 -5.78 -20.85
C ASP A 96 4.19 -4.29 -20.72
N GLU A 97 5.00 -3.54 -19.98
CA GLU A 97 5.25 -2.15 -20.36
C GLU A 97 6.74 -1.96 -20.68
N SER A 98 7.10 -2.52 -21.84
CA SER A 98 8.19 -2.03 -22.68
C SER A 98 7.57 -1.40 -23.92
N ALA A 99 7.22 -0.10 -23.86
CA ALA A 99 6.99 0.75 -25.03
C ALA A 99 7.17 2.22 -24.66
#